data_AF-A0A951ZIE6-F1
#
_entry.id   AF-A0A951ZIE6-F1
#
_cell.length_a   1.000
_cell.length_b   1.000
_cell.length_c   1.000
_cell.angle_alpha   90.00
_cell.angle_beta   90.00
_cell.angle_gamma   90.00
#
_symmetry.space_group_name_H-M   'P 1'
#
loop_
_entity.id
_entity.type
_entity.pdbx_description
1 polymer ?
#
loop_
_entity_poly.entity_id
_entity_poly.type
_entity_poly.pdbx_seq_one_letter_code
_entity_poly.pdbx_strand_id
1 'polypeptide(L)'
;MPLSLAALPGLAELGADEAHHPELLAGARRRLLDDFERRASDGETVVVCADTAGTCELLARELGTASRVQVRRASLSGGFTMPGLTVAAQPDLYAVRKQALRRPSAAPAARGGRIENAADLEPGDLVVHVDHGIGRFLGSTEVEVDGARSEVFTIEYAEGTKLHVPVSHAHLLSRYVGVAGHRAKLHRLGGRRWTREKADAERAVADLAASLLETQARRQVVEGLSCDPEPPWMHEFEAGFPYQETEDQIKVIADVKRDMAAPRP
;
A
#
# COMPACT_ATOMS: atom_id res chain seq x y z
N MET A 1 33.16 -17.82 36.92
CA MET A 1 32.34 -16.71 37.48
C MET A 1 31.07 -16.61 36.66
N PRO A 2 29.89 -16.39 37.27
CA PRO A 2 28.66 -16.20 36.49
C PRO A 2 28.76 -14.92 35.66
N LEU A 3 28.47 -15.01 34.37
CA LEU A 3 28.39 -13.86 33.47
C LEU A 3 27.17 -13.03 33.88
N SER A 4 27.40 -11.84 34.44
CA SER A 4 26.32 -10.89 34.72
C SER A 4 26.03 -10.11 33.44
N LEU A 5 24.85 -10.35 32.87
CA LEU A 5 24.39 -9.74 31.63
C LEU A 5 23.19 -8.85 31.96
N ALA A 6 23.32 -7.55 31.68
CA ALA A 6 22.24 -6.58 31.83
C ALA A 6 21.71 -6.19 30.45
N ALA A 7 20.40 -5.99 30.32
CA ALA A 7 19.83 -5.43 29.11
C ALA A 7 20.34 -4.00 28.91
N LEU A 8 20.66 -3.63 27.68
CA LEU A 8 21.04 -2.26 27.37
C LEU A 8 19.77 -1.39 27.34
N PRO A 9 19.67 -0.32 28.15
CA PRO A 9 18.57 0.64 28.01
C PRO A 9 18.75 1.40 26.69
N GLY A 10 18.05 0.96 25.65
CA GLY A 10 18.06 1.55 24.30
C GLY A 10 16.87 2.48 24.06
N LEU A 11 16.82 3.10 22.88
CA LEU A 11 15.64 3.89 22.45
C LEU A 11 14.35 3.04 22.37
N ALA A 12 14.46 1.71 22.37
CA ALA A 12 13.33 0.79 22.43
C ALA A 12 12.56 0.82 23.77
N GLU A 13 13.06 1.50 24.80
CA GLU A 13 12.37 1.74 26.07
C GLU A 13 11.67 3.11 26.17
N LEU A 14 11.87 4.00 25.18
CA LEU A 14 11.07 5.22 25.06
C LEU A 14 9.62 4.84 24.78
N GLY A 15 8.69 5.39 25.55
CA GLY A 15 7.26 5.06 25.44
C GLY A 15 6.70 5.38 24.05
N ALA A 16 5.61 4.72 23.66
CA ALA A 16 5.01 4.86 22.33
C ALA A 16 4.69 6.32 21.94
N ASP A 17 4.37 7.18 22.92
CA ASP A 17 4.07 8.61 22.69
C ASP A 17 5.31 9.44 22.30
N GLU A 18 6.52 9.06 22.73
CA GLU A 18 7.77 9.78 22.43
C GLU A 18 8.40 9.32 21.10
N ALA A 19 8.06 8.12 20.64
CA ALA A 19 8.57 7.52 19.40
C ALA A 19 7.98 8.13 18.11
N HIS A 20 6.99 9.01 18.22
CA HIS A 20 6.35 9.68 17.07
C HIS A 20 7.00 11.02 16.69
N HIS A 21 7.93 11.53 17.50
CA HIS A 21 8.64 12.78 17.23
C HIS A 21 10.05 12.54 16.65
N PRO A 22 10.28 12.80 15.35
CA PRO A 22 11.55 12.47 14.69
C PRO A 22 12.75 13.21 15.28
N GLU A 23 12.57 14.43 15.78
CA GLU A 23 13.63 15.22 16.43
C GLU A 23 14.04 14.65 17.79
N LEU A 24 13.09 14.13 18.58
CA LEU A 24 13.35 13.51 19.87
C LEU A 24 14.11 12.19 19.71
N LEU A 25 13.72 11.39 18.71
CA LEU A 25 14.44 10.16 18.35
C LEU A 25 15.87 10.45 17.88
N ALA A 26 16.06 11.45 17.02
CA ALA A 26 17.38 11.85 16.57
C ALA A 26 18.28 12.32 17.74
N GLY A 27 17.75 13.11 18.66
CA GLY A 27 18.46 13.58 19.84
C GLY A 27 18.76 12.49 20.87
N ALA A 28 17.87 11.52 21.05
CA ALA A 28 18.10 10.35 21.91
C ALA A 28 19.14 9.40 21.30
N ARG A 29 19.09 9.16 19.99
CA ARG A 29 20.08 8.36 19.25
C ARG A 29 21.47 8.96 19.37
N ARG A 30 21.60 10.28 19.19
CA ARG A 30 22.89 10.97 19.34
C ARG A 30 23.47 10.79 20.74
N ARG A 31 22.66 11.01 21.80
CA ARG A 31 23.11 10.81 23.19
C ARG A 31 23.58 9.38 23.47
N LEU A 32 22.92 8.39 22.88
CA LEU A 32 23.28 6.98 23.01
C LEU A 32 24.60 6.66 22.29
N LEU A 33 24.82 7.21 21.09
CA LEU A 33 26.09 7.09 20.37
C LEU A 33 27.23 7.79 21.14
N ASP A 34 27.01 9.00 21.65
CA ASP A 34 27.99 9.71 22.49
C ASP A 34 28.36 8.90 23.75
N ASP A 35 27.40 8.20 24.34
CA ASP A 35 27.67 7.32 25.49
C ASP A 35 28.55 6.13 25.12
N PHE A 36 28.29 5.51 23.95
CA PHE A 36 29.13 4.43 23.43
C PHE A 36 30.57 4.89 23.17
N GLU A 37 30.75 6.10 22.65
CA GLU A 37 32.10 6.64 22.43
C GLU A 37 32.84 6.93 23.74
N ARG A 38 32.14 7.42 24.77
CA ARG A 38 32.72 7.59 26.11
C ARG A 38 33.18 6.24 26.69
N ARG A 39 32.31 5.23 26.68
CA ARG A 39 32.65 3.88 27.16
C ARG A 39 33.83 3.27 26.40
N ALA A 40 33.87 3.43 25.09
CA ALA A 40 34.97 2.97 24.26
C ALA A 40 36.28 3.72 24.53
N SER A 41 36.20 4.99 24.94
CA SER A 41 37.36 5.79 25.36
C SER A 41 37.89 5.36 26.73
N ASP A 42 36.99 4.95 27.63
CA ASP A 42 37.30 4.43 28.98
C ASP A 42 37.87 3.00 28.96
N GLY A 43 38.04 2.40 27.77
CA GLY A 43 38.65 1.09 27.57
C GLY A 43 37.66 -0.07 27.51
N GLU A 44 36.35 0.20 27.49
CA GLU A 44 35.32 -0.81 27.26
C GLU A 44 35.26 -1.19 25.78
N THR A 45 35.05 -2.48 25.47
CA THR A 45 34.78 -2.88 24.08
C THR A 45 33.32 -2.56 23.77
N VAL A 46 33.06 -1.70 22.79
CA VAL A 46 31.69 -1.38 22.35
C VAL A 46 31.45 -1.87 20.93
N VAL A 47 30.42 -2.68 20.74
CA VAL A 47 30.04 -3.26 19.45
C VAL A 47 28.61 -2.88 19.10
N VAL A 48 28.41 -2.29 17.94
CA VAL A 48 27.08 -1.99 17.38
C VAL A 48 26.78 -2.99 16.26
N CYS A 49 25.69 -3.74 16.43
CA CYS A 49 25.24 -4.77 15.51
C CYS A 49 24.08 -4.26 14.65
N ALA A 50 24.23 -4.36 13.33
CA ALA A 50 23.17 -4.04 12.36
C ALA A 50 22.87 -5.20 11.41
N ASP A 51 21.66 -5.22 10.87
CA ASP A 51 21.12 -6.36 10.13
C ASP A 51 21.62 -6.40 8.68
N THR A 52 21.78 -5.22 8.07
CA THR A 52 22.18 -5.05 6.67
C THR A 52 23.55 -4.39 6.55
N ALA A 53 24.21 -4.61 5.41
CA ALA A 53 25.48 -3.96 5.11
C ALA A 53 25.33 -2.42 5.01
N GLY A 54 24.26 -1.94 4.37
CA GLY A 54 23.99 -0.50 4.26
C GLY A 54 23.79 0.19 5.61
N THR A 55 23.07 -0.45 6.54
CA THR A 55 22.94 0.09 7.90
C THR A 55 24.29 0.14 8.61
N CYS A 56 25.18 -0.84 8.38
CA CYS A 56 26.53 -0.82 8.94
C CYS A 56 27.35 0.36 8.38
N GLU A 57 27.27 0.61 7.08
CA GLU A 57 27.96 1.72 6.41
C GLU A 57 27.47 3.08 6.93
N LEU A 58 26.15 3.26 7.06
CA LEU A 58 25.54 4.47 7.61
C LEU A 58 26.00 4.74 9.05
N LEU A 59 25.98 3.71 9.91
CA LEU A 59 26.44 3.82 11.30
C LEU A 59 27.94 4.13 11.39
N ALA A 60 28.77 3.50 10.55
CA ALA A 60 30.21 3.76 10.51
C ALA A 60 30.51 5.21 10.05
N ARG A 61 29.74 5.74 9.10
CA ARG A 61 29.86 7.13 8.65
C ARG A 61 29.45 8.12 9.73
N GLU A 62 28.39 7.83 10.49
CA GLU A 62 27.89 8.70 11.56
C GLU A 62 28.84 8.74 12.77
N LEU A 63 29.40 7.59 13.17
CA LEU A 63 30.43 7.49 14.21
C LEU A 63 31.77 8.09 13.76
N GLY A 64 32.04 8.09 12.45
CA GLY A 64 33.29 8.57 11.87
C GLY A 64 34.45 7.59 12.02
N THR A 65 35.48 7.78 11.19
CA THR A 65 36.62 6.84 11.06
C THR A 65 37.55 6.78 12.26
N ALA A 66 37.48 7.77 13.17
CA ALA A 66 38.28 7.83 14.38
C ALA A 66 37.61 7.15 15.60
N SER A 67 36.36 6.70 15.46
CA SER A 67 35.62 6.10 16.56
C SER A 67 36.20 4.74 16.94
N ARG A 68 36.22 4.45 18.23
CA ARG A 68 36.65 3.15 18.79
C ARG A 68 35.50 2.14 18.86
N VAL A 69 34.29 2.58 18.53
CA VAL A 69 33.10 1.74 18.47
C VAL A 69 33.15 0.84 17.24
N GLN A 70 32.98 -0.46 17.43
CA GLN A 70 33.03 -1.42 16.32
C GLN A 70 31.65 -1.64 15.74
N VAL A 71 31.48 -1.41 14.43
CA VAL A 71 30.25 -1.77 13.73
C VAL A 71 30.39 -3.18 13.13
N ARG A 72 29.40 -4.04 13.37
CA ARG A 72 29.37 -5.43 12.90
C ARG A 72 28.02 -5.77 12.31
N ARG A 73 28.03 -6.62 11.28
CA ARG A 73 26.80 -7.17 10.71
C ARG A 73 26.36 -8.38 11.53
N ALA A 74 25.28 -8.25 12.29
CA ALA A 74 24.65 -9.31 13.06
C ALA A 74 23.22 -8.92 13.42
N SER A 75 22.26 -9.85 13.26
CA SER A 75 20.87 -9.63 13.63
C SER A 75 20.64 -10.02 15.09
N LEU A 76 20.38 -9.02 15.93
CA LEU A 76 20.09 -9.21 17.35
C LEU A 76 18.72 -8.61 17.71
N SER A 77 17.97 -9.29 18.58
CA SER A 77 16.65 -8.82 19.03
C SER A 77 16.72 -7.65 20.04
N GLY A 78 17.88 -7.44 20.65
CA GLY A 78 18.16 -6.37 21.60
C GLY A 78 19.62 -6.44 22.07
N GLY A 79 20.11 -5.33 22.60
CA GLY A 79 21.47 -5.15 23.11
C GLY A 79 21.61 -5.57 24.56
N PHE A 80 22.86 -5.74 24.98
CA PHE A 80 23.20 -6.12 26.34
C PHE A 80 24.58 -5.59 26.73
N THR A 81 24.80 -5.45 28.03
CA THR A 81 26.07 -5.02 28.63
C THR A 81 26.58 -6.07 29.60
N MET A 82 27.90 -6.30 29.57
CA MET A 82 28.66 -7.10 30.51
C MET A 82 29.91 -6.31 30.94
N PRO A 83 30.57 -6.66 32.06
CA PRO A 83 31.79 -5.99 32.47
C PRO A 83 32.85 -5.98 31.35
N GLY A 84 33.20 -4.79 30.85
CA GLY A 84 34.19 -4.60 29.78
C GLY A 84 33.66 -4.76 28.35
N LEU A 85 32.37 -5.05 28.16
CA LEU A 85 31.75 -5.24 26.84
C LEU A 85 30.31 -4.70 26.80
N THR A 86 30.06 -3.74 25.91
CA THR A 86 28.71 -3.28 25.56
C THR A 86 28.38 -3.70 24.12
N VAL A 87 27.25 -4.38 23.93
CA VAL A 87 26.73 -4.75 22.61
C VAL A 87 25.38 -4.08 22.40
N ALA A 88 25.28 -3.22 21.39
CA ALA A 88 24.02 -2.60 20.97
C ALA A 88 23.48 -3.29 19.71
N ALA A 89 22.17 -3.47 19.63
CA ALA A 89 21.48 -3.99 18.46
C ALA A 89 20.75 -2.88 17.71
N GLN A 90 20.46 -3.09 16.43
CA GLN A 90 19.71 -2.14 15.59
C GLN A 90 18.37 -1.67 16.22
N PRO A 91 17.56 -2.53 16.89
CA PRO A 91 16.36 -2.08 17.59
C PRO A 91 16.62 -1.07 18.71
N ASP A 92 17.78 -1.12 19.37
CA ASP A 92 18.13 -0.21 20.47
C ASP A 92 18.47 1.20 19.96
N LEU A 93 18.85 1.32 18.69
CA LEU A 93 19.24 2.58 18.04
C LEU A 93 18.07 3.27 17.32
N TYR A 94 17.10 2.50 16.82
CA TYR A 94 16.02 3.01 15.98
C TYR A 94 14.63 2.86 16.59
N ALA A 95 14.51 2.34 17.83
CA ALA A 95 13.23 2.09 18.52
C ALA A 95 12.24 1.17 17.76
N VAL A 96 12.68 0.47 16.72
CA VAL A 96 11.85 -0.44 15.94
C VAL A 96 11.98 -1.84 16.52
N ARG A 97 11.08 -2.22 17.44
CA ARG A 97 10.91 -3.63 17.79
C ARG A 97 10.25 -4.36 16.62
N LYS A 98 10.99 -5.27 15.98
CA LYS A 98 10.44 -6.16 14.95
C LYS A 98 9.39 -7.09 15.57
N GLN A 99 8.12 -6.75 15.43
CA GLN A 99 7.09 -7.79 15.36
C GLN A 99 7.19 -8.39 13.96
N ALA A 100 7.72 -9.61 13.87
CA ALA A 100 7.63 -10.41 12.65
C ALA A 100 6.16 -10.78 12.42
N LEU A 101 5.37 -9.84 11.91
CA LEU A 101 4.07 -10.14 11.34
C LEU A 101 4.34 -10.88 10.03
N ARG A 102 4.47 -12.21 10.13
CA ARG A 102 4.21 -13.09 9.00
C ARG A 102 2.77 -12.85 8.60
N ARG A 103 2.54 -11.92 7.68
CA ARG A 103 1.28 -11.89 6.93
C ARG A 103 1.23 -13.18 6.14
N PRO A 104 0.26 -14.08 6.37
CA PRO A 104 -0.02 -15.10 5.38
C PRO A 104 -0.34 -14.37 4.08
N SER A 105 0.23 -14.84 2.97
CA SER A 105 -0.12 -14.35 1.64
C SER A 105 -1.60 -14.60 1.42
N ALA A 106 -2.43 -13.60 1.69
CA ALA A 106 -3.79 -13.60 1.19
C ALA A 106 -3.66 -13.60 -0.33
N ALA A 107 -4.23 -14.62 -0.97
CA ALA A 107 -4.42 -14.63 -2.41
C ALA A 107 -5.03 -13.28 -2.83
N PRO A 108 -4.65 -12.73 -3.98
CA PRO A 108 -5.18 -11.45 -4.44
C PRO A 108 -6.71 -11.55 -4.44
N ALA A 109 -7.35 -10.81 -3.53
CA ALA A 109 -8.78 -10.59 -3.59
C ALA A 109 -9.05 -10.05 -4.99
N ALA A 110 -9.88 -10.77 -5.75
CA ALA A 110 -10.22 -10.43 -7.12
C ALA A 110 -10.57 -8.94 -7.16
N ARG A 111 -9.68 -8.17 -7.78
CA ARG A 111 -9.88 -6.73 -7.98
C ARG A 111 -11.18 -6.56 -8.73
N GLY A 112 -11.98 -5.57 -8.33
CA GLY A 112 -13.25 -5.20 -8.95
C GLY A 112 -13.07 -4.69 -10.38
N GLY A 113 -12.66 -5.59 -11.27
CA GLY A 113 -12.68 -5.40 -12.70
C GLY A 113 -14.11 -5.47 -13.19
N ARG A 114 -14.42 -4.62 -14.17
CA ARG A 114 -15.51 -4.83 -15.11
C ARG A 114 -15.42 -6.29 -15.57
N ILE A 115 -16.47 -7.06 -15.33
CA ILE A 115 -16.51 -8.43 -15.80
C ILE A 115 -16.51 -8.39 -17.32
N GLU A 116 -15.39 -8.79 -17.91
CA GLU A 116 -15.22 -8.82 -19.35
C GLU A 116 -16.01 -9.97 -19.99
N ASN A 117 -16.45 -10.95 -19.18
CA ASN A 117 -17.18 -12.13 -19.64
C ASN A 117 -18.48 -12.35 -18.87
N ALA A 118 -19.63 -12.25 -19.55
CA ALA A 118 -20.94 -12.65 -19.01
C ALA A 118 -21.02 -14.13 -18.57
N ALA A 119 -19.95 -14.92 -18.76
CA ALA A 119 -19.81 -16.30 -18.32
C ALA A 119 -19.72 -16.47 -16.78
N ASP A 120 -19.46 -15.40 -16.03
CA ASP A 120 -19.35 -15.44 -14.57
C ASP A 120 -20.66 -15.05 -13.84
N LEU A 121 -21.80 -15.06 -14.54
CA LEU A 121 -23.11 -14.71 -13.98
C LEU A 121 -23.84 -15.95 -13.47
N GLU A 122 -24.19 -15.95 -12.18
CA GLU A 122 -24.99 -17.02 -11.57
C GLU A 122 -26.46 -16.60 -11.42
N PRO A 123 -27.43 -17.52 -11.61
CA PRO A 123 -28.83 -17.22 -11.35
C PRO A 123 -29.04 -16.66 -9.93
N GLY A 124 -29.68 -15.49 -9.85
CA GLY A 124 -29.87 -14.74 -8.61
C GLY A 124 -29.00 -13.49 -8.51
N ASP A 125 -27.92 -13.39 -9.28
CA ASP A 125 -27.05 -12.22 -9.33
C ASP A 125 -27.79 -10.98 -9.81
N LEU A 126 -27.37 -9.83 -9.28
CA LEU A 126 -27.80 -8.54 -9.81
C LEU A 126 -26.95 -8.16 -11.02
N VAL A 127 -27.61 -7.75 -12.08
CA VAL A 127 -26.99 -7.36 -13.35
C VAL A 127 -27.48 -5.99 -13.77
N VAL A 128 -26.63 -5.24 -14.44
CA VAL A 128 -26.94 -3.94 -15.03
C VAL A 128 -27.00 -4.11 -16.53
N HIS A 129 -28.15 -3.82 -17.13
CA HIS A 129 -28.26 -3.63 -18.57
C HIS A 129 -28.05 -2.14 -18.89
N VAL A 130 -27.24 -1.82 -19.90
CA VAL A 130 -26.88 -0.43 -20.23
C VAL A 130 -28.09 0.50 -20.46
N ASP A 131 -29.18 -0.02 -21.05
CA ASP A 131 -30.40 0.75 -21.35
C ASP A 131 -31.52 0.63 -20.32
N HIS A 132 -31.50 -0.40 -19.47
CA HIS A 132 -32.66 -0.75 -18.63
C HIS A 132 -32.34 -0.76 -17.13
N GLY A 133 -31.05 -0.67 -16.77
CA GLY A 133 -30.59 -0.60 -15.40
C GLY A 133 -30.54 -1.96 -14.70
N ILE A 134 -30.64 -1.91 -13.37
CA ILE A 134 -30.42 -3.05 -12.49
C ILE A 134 -31.61 -4.03 -12.54
N GLY A 135 -31.34 -5.26 -12.95
CA GLY A 135 -32.23 -6.42 -12.92
C GLY A 135 -31.59 -7.59 -12.17
N ARG A 136 -32.33 -8.69 -12.04
CA ARG A 136 -31.87 -9.96 -11.47
C ARG A 136 -31.71 -10.98 -12.59
N PHE A 137 -30.56 -11.62 -12.69
CA PHE A 137 -30.33 -12.67 -13.68
C PHE A 137 -31.04 -13.97 -13.25
N LEU A 138 -31.80 -14.57 -14.16
CA LEU A 138 -32.52 -15.83 -13.92
C LEU A 138 -31.86 -17.04 -14.58
N GLY A 139 -30.88 -16.84 -15.46
CA GLY A 139 -30.23 -17.91 -16.24
C GLY A 139 -30.40 -17.73 -17.75
N SER A 140 -29.87 -18.69 -18.53
CA SER A 140 -30.14 -18.79 -19.96
C SER A 140 -31.35 -19.70 -20.24
N THR A 141 -32.03 -19.46 -21.36
CA THR A 141 -33.17 -20.26 -21.84
C THR A 141 -33.13 -20.30 -23.35
N GLU A 142 -33.56 -21.41 -23.95
CA GLU A 142 -33.78 -21.48 -25.40
C GLU A 142 -35.16 -20.90 -25.75
N VAL A 143 -35.18 -19.95 -26.68
CA VAL A 143 -36.40 -19.40 -27.26
C VAL A 143 -36.37 -19.64 -28.77
N GLU A 144 -37.51 -20.06 -29.32
CA GLU A 144 -37.67 -20.23 -30.76
C GLU A 144 -38.06 -18.89 -31.39
N VAL A 145 -37.21 -18.36 -32.27
CA VAL A 145 -37.43 -17.12 -33.01
C VAL A 145 -37.30 -17.45 -34.49
N ASP A 146 -38.34 -17.18 -35.27
CA ASP A 146 -38.40 -17.44 -36.72
C ASP A 146 -38.03 -18.89 -37.13
N GLY A 147 -38.38 -19.87 -36.30
CA GLY A 147 -38.12 -21.30 -36.54
C GLY A 147 -36.69 -21.76 -36.23
N ALA A 148 -35.85 -20.88 -35.69
CA ALA A 148 -34.52 -21.21 -35.18
C ALA A 148 -34.50 -21.11 -33.64
N ARG A 149 -33.83 -22.07 -33.00
CA ARG A 149 -33.57 -22.01 -31.56
C ARG A 149 -32.45 -21.01 -31.29
N SER A 150 -32.74 -20.01 -30.48
CA SER A 150 -31.76 -19.02 -30.01
C SER A 150 -31.66 -19.10 -28.50
N GLU A 151 -30.43 -19.12 -27.98
CA GLU A 151 -30.19 -18.98 -26.56
C GLU A 151 -30.31 -17.51 -26.15
N VAL A 152 -31.03 -17.25 -25.06
CA VAL A 152 -31.22 -15.92 -24.49
C VAL A 152 -30.97 -15.93 -22.99
N PHE A 153 -30.41 -14.85 -22.48
CA PHE A 153 -30.36 -14.55 -21.05
C PHE A 153 -31.67 -13.93 -20.59
N THR A 154 -32.21 -14.45 -19.49
CA THR A 154 -33.45 -13.96 -18.90
C THR A 154 -33.14 -13.10 -17.67
N ILE A 155 -33.64 -11.87 -17.65
CA ILE A 155 -33.42 -10.90 -16.57
C ILE A 155 -34.78 -10.43 -16.04
N GLU A 156 -34.97 -10.51 -14.73
CA GLU A 156 -36.14 -10.03 -14.02
C GLU A 156 -35.94 -8.59 -13.51
N TYR A 157 -36.91 -7.75 -13.80
CA TYR A 157 -37.02 -6.36 -13.34
C TYR A 157 -38.12 -6.21 -12.28
N ALA A 158 -38.31 -5.00 -11.77
CA ALA A 158 -39.39 -4.71 -10.83
C ALA A 158 -40.76 -5.13 -11.39
N GLU A 159 -41.69 -5.42 -10.49
CA GLU A 159 -43.06 -5.89 -10.83
C GLU A 159 -43.08 -7.25 -11.56
N GLY A 160 -41.99 -8.03 -11.51
CA GLY A 160 -41.91 -9.36 -12.14
C GLY A 160 -41.77 -9.34 -13.65
N THR A 161 -41.47 -8.17 -14.25
CA THR A 161 -41.30 -8.02 -15.70
C THR A 161 -39.99 -8.68 -16.14
N LYS A 162 -40.01 -9.45 -17.23
CA LYS A 162 -38.83 -10.15 -17.73
C LYS A 162 -38.34 -9.55 -19.05
N LEU A 163 -37.02 -9.48 -19.20
CA LEU A 163 -36.34 -9.12 -20.44
C LEU A 163 -35.51 -10.32 -20.90
N HIS A 164 -35.66 -10.68 -22.18
CA HIS A 164 -34.84 -11.71 -22.83
C HIS A 164 -33.80 -11.03 -23.71
N VAL A 165 -32.52 -11.24 -23.39
CA VAL A 165 -31.39 -10.65 -24.10
C VAL A 165 -30.67 -11.78 -24.84
N PRO A 166 -30.55 -11.74 -26.17
CA PRO A 166 -29.77 -12.73 -26.91
C PRO A 166 -28.34 -12.83 -26.38
N VAL A 167 -27.76 -14.04 -26.35
CA VAL A 167 -26.37 -14.23 -25.90
C VAL A 167 -25.38 -13.42 -26.74
N SER A 168 -25.68 -13.16 -28.02
CA SER A 168 -24.90 -12.26 -28.87
C SER A 168 -24.81 -10.81 -28.33
N HIS A 169 -25.80 -10.38 -27.55
CA HIS A 169 -25.87 -9.06 -26.92
C HIS A 169 -25.42 -9.07 -25.45
N ALA A 170 -24.73 -10.12 -25.00
CA ALA A 170 -24.22 -10.24 -23.62
C ALA A 170 -23.33 -9.06 -23.17
N HIS A 171 -22.64 -8.40 -24.11
CA HIS A 171 -21.80 -7.23 -23.85
C HIS A 171 -22.57 -6.01 -23.30
N LEU A 172 -23.90 -5.99 -23.40
CA LEU A 172 -24.77 -4.96 -22.82
C LEU A 172 -25.03 -5.18 -21.33
N LEU A 173 -24.61 -6.33 -20.79
CA LEU A 173 -24.80 -6.74 -19.41
C LEU A 173 -23.49 -6.61 -18.63
N SER A 174 -23.60 -6.20 -17.37
CA SER A 174 -22.49 -6.19 -16.42
C SER A 174 -22.99 -6.60 -15.05
N ARG A 175 -22.21 -7.41 -14.30
CA ARG A 175 -22.59 -7.74 -12.91
C ARG A 175 -22.61 -6.48 -12.07
N TYR A 176 -23.67 -6.30 -11.31
CA TYR A 176 -23.80 -5.19 -10.38
C TYR A 176 -22.93 -5.45 -9.15
N VAL A 177 -21.94 -4.59 -8.93
CA VAL A 177 -21.12 -4.58 -7.71
C VAL A 177 -21.58 -3.40 -6.85
N GLY A 178 -22.37 -3.70 -5.83
CA GLY A 178 -22.90 -2.70 -4.91
C GLY A 178 -21.92 -2.34 -3.79
N VAL A 179 -22.15 -1.19 -3.17
CA VAL A 179 -21.47 -0.78 -1.93
C VAL A 179 -21.98 -1.64 -0.76
N ALA A 180 -21.07 -2.15 0.07
CA ALA A 180 -21.41 -2.97 1.23
C ALA A 180 -22.48 -2.32 2.11
N GLY A 181 -23.53 -3.08 2.45
CA GLY A 181 -24.65 -2.60 3.28
C GLY A 181 -25.82 -1.95 2.52
N HIS A 182 -25.71 -1.74 1.20
CA HIS A 182 -26.81 -1.18 0.40
C HIS A 182 -27.46 -2.23 -0.52
N ARG A 183 -28.74 -2.54 -0.27
CA ARG A 183 -29.53 -3.41 -1.17
C ARG A 183 -30.04 -2.60 -2.35
N ALA A 184 -29.49 -2.84 -3.53
CA ALA A 184 -29.98 -2.22 -4.76
C ALA A 184 -31.42 -2.64 -5.07
N LYS A 185 -32.26 -1.66 -5.42
CA LYS A 185 -33.64 -1.89 -5.86
C LYS A 185 -33.65 -2.17 -7.36
N LEU A 186 -34.40 -3.18 -7.78
CA LEU A 186 -34.61 -3.46 -9.20
C LEU A 186 -35.26 -2.27 -9.90
N HIS A 187 -34.83 -2.00 -11.12
CA HIS A 187 -35.43 -0.97 -11.98
C HIS A 187 -36.70 -1.50 -12.64
N ARG A 188 -37.56 -0.59 -13.09
CA ARG A 188 -38.74 -0.94 -13.90
C ARG A 188 -38.38 -0.84 -15.38
N LEU A 189 -38.72 -1.86 -16.17
CA LEU A 189 -38.50 -1.84 -17.62
C LEU A 189 -39.30 -0.70 -18.26
N GLY A 190 -38.64 0.12 -19.10
CA GLY A 190 -39.25 1.33 -19.67
C GLY A 190 -39.47 2.49 -18.69
N GLY A 191 -39.05 2.36 -17.43
CA GLY A 191 -39.15 3.41 -16.43
C GLY A 191 -38.10 4.51 -16.64
N ARG A 192 -38.46 5.76 -16.33
CA ARG A 192 -37.55 6.92 -16.47
C ARG A 192 -36.48 7.01 -15.38
N ARG A 193 -36.57 6.18 -14.33
CA ARG A 193 -35.66 6.22 -13.18
C ARG A 193 -34.21 5.95 -13.59
N TRP A 194 -33.98 4.88 -14.36
CA TRP A 194 -32.66 4.52 -14.84
C TRP A 194 -32.04 5.62 -15.71
N THR A 195 -32.82 6.16 -16.65
CA THR A 195 -32.36 7.23 -17.53
C THR A 195 -31.95 8.48 -16.75
N ARG A 196 -32.68 8.84 -15.69
CA ARG A 196 -32.32 9.97 -14.81
C ARG A 196 -31.05 9.68 -14.02
N GLU A 197 -30.99 8.53 -13.33
CA GLU A 197 -29.82 8.14 -12.54
C GLU A 197 -28.55 8.05 -13.41
N LYS A 198 -28.66 7.53 -14.64
CA LYS A 198 -27.58 7.50 -15.63
C LYS A 198 -27.13 8.91 -16.02
N ALA A 199 -28.05 9.80 -16.38
CA ALA A 199 -27.73 11.17 -16.78
C ALA A 199 -27.10 11.98 -15.63
N ASP A 200 -27.57 11.77 -14.39
CA ASP A 200 -27.01 12.42 -13.21
C ASP A 200 -25.60 11.91 -12.89
N ALA A 201 -25.37 10.60 -13.02
CA ALA A 201 -24.04 10.01 -12.87
C ALA A 201 -23.07 10.51 -13.96
N GLU A 202 -23.49 10.57 -15.22
CA GLU A 202 -22.70 11.11 -16.33
C GLU A 202 -22.27 12.57 -16.07
N ARG A 203 -23.19 13.40 -15.57
CA ARG A 203 -22.89 14.78 -15.19
C ARG A 203 -21.87 14.85 -14.05
N ALA A 204 -22.08 14.08 -12.99
CA ALA A 204 -21.16 14.05 -11.85
C ALA A 204 -19.75 13.59 -12.25
N VAL A 205 -19.64 12.61 -13.16
CA VAL A 205 -18.35 12.17 -13.71
C VAL A 205 -17.69 13.27 -14.54
N ALA A 206 -18.46 13.98 -15.37
CA ALA A 206 -17.94 15.09 -16.16
C ALA A 206 -17.43 16.24 -15.26
N ASP A 207 -18.18 16.58 -14.22
CA ASP A 207 -17.80 17.64 -13.26
C ASP A 207 -16.52 17.25 -12.49
N LEU A 208 -16.41 15.98 -12.05
CA LEU A 208 -15.21 15.46 -11.41
C LEU A 208 -14.01 15.49 -12.36
N ALA A 209 -14.18 15.04 -13.61
CA ALA A 209 -13.12 15.06 -14.61
C ALA A 209 -12.64 16.50 -14.88
N ALA A 210 -13.56 17.46 -15.00
CA ALA A 210 -13.22 18.87 -15.15
C ALA A 210 -12.42 19.40 -13.95
N SER A 211 -12.82 19.08 -12.73
CA SER A 211 -12.11 19.47 -11.51
C SER A 211 -10.69 18.87 -11.42
N LEU A 212 -10.52 17.60 -11.83
CA LEU A 212 -9.20 16.96 -11.88
C LEU A 212 -8.29 17.61 -12.93
N LEU A 213 -8.84 17.92 -14.11
CA LEU A 213 -8.10 18.63 -15.16
C LEU A 213 -7.69 20.04 -14.71
N GLU A 214 -8.60 20.77 -14.06
CA GLU A 214 -8.31 22.09 -13.51
C GLU A 214 -7.20 22.02 -12.44
N THR A 215 -7.28 21.03 -11.53
CA THR A 215 -6.25 20.80 -10.52
C THR A 215 -4.90 20.51 -11.16
N GLN A 216 -4.86 19.67 -12.20
CA GLN A 216 -3.63 19.33 -12.89
C GLN A 216 -3.07 20.52 -13.68
N ALA A 217 -3.91 21.32 -14.32
CA ALA A 217 -3.50 22.54 -15.00
C ALA A 217 -2.88 23.56 -14.03
N ARG A 218 -3.48 23.73 -12.85
CA ARG A 218 -2.91 24.57 -11.79
C ARG A 218 -1.53 24.07 -11.35
N ARG A 219 -1.37 22.75 -11.14
CA ARG A 219 -0.07 22.16 -10.80
C ARG A 219 1.01 22.34 -11.87
N GLN A 220 0.63 22.37 -13.15
CA GLN A 220 1.58 22.60 -14.24
C GLN A 220 2.10 24.04 -14.33
N VAL A 221 1.34 25.01 -13.82
CA VAL A 221 1.72 26.44 -13.87
C VAL A 221 2.48 26.87 -12.61
N VAL A 222 2.21 26.24 -11.48
CA VAL A 222 2.87 26.58 -10.20
C VAL A 222 4.25 25.92 -10.16
N GLU A 223 5.27 26.73 -9.88
CA GLU A 223 6.61 26.20 -9.57
C GLU A 223 6.59 25.48 -8.22
N GLY A 224 7.07 24.24 -8.23
CA GLY A 224 7.21 23.38 -7.06
C GLY A 224 8.65 23.36 -6.53
N LEU A 225 8.88 22.47 -5.56
CA LEU A 225 10.21 22.21 -5.01
C LEU A 225 10.82 21.01 -5.73
N SER A 226 11.93 21.24 -6.44
CA SER A 226 12.73 20.16 -7.02
C SER A 226 13.66 19.57 -5.97
N CYS A 227 13.57 18.26 -5.76
CA CYS A 227 14.47 17.52 -4.88
C CYS A 227 15.62 16.89 -5.67
N ASP A 228 16.76 16.66 -5.00
CA ASP A 228 17.81 15.77 -5.52
C ASP A 228 17.34 14.31 -5.34
N PRO A 229 17.20 13.52 -6.41
CA PRO A 229 16.73 12.13 -6.31
C PRO A 229 17.80 11.15 -5.78
N GLU A 230 19.08 11.54 -5.80
CA GLU A 230 20.21 10.68 -5.40
C GLU A 230 21.21 11.43 -4.50
N PRO A 231 20.77 11.94 -3.33
CA PRO A 231 21.68 12.59 -2.41
C PRO A 231 22.75 11.60 -1.91
N PRO A 232 23.93 12.06 -1.45
CA PRO A 232 25.05 11.19 -1.08
C PRO A 232 24.80 10.15 0.03
N TRP A 233 23.64 10.19 0.70
CA TRP A 233 23.23 9.24 1.74
C TRP A 233 22.10 8.31 1.27
N MET A 234 21.56 8.48 0.06
CA MET A 234 20.41 7.72 -0.47
C MET A 234 20.71 6.23 -0.54
N HIS A 235 21.86 5.85 -1.10
CA HIS A 235 22.29 4.45 -1.21
C HIS A 235 22.39 3.77 0.17
N GLU A 236 22.94 4.47 1.16
CA GLU A 236 23.06 3.95 2.53
C GLU A 236 21.67 3.75 3.16
N PHE A 237 20.74 4.67 2.89
CA PHE A 237 19.34 4.57 3.34
C PHE A 237 18.60 3.39 2.69
N GLU A 238 18.72 3.22 1.36
CA GLU A 238 18.12 2.10 0.62
C GLU A 238 18.68 0.77 1.09
N ALA A 239 20.00 0.66 1.22
CA ALA A 239 20.66 -0.53 1.74
C ALA A 239 20.41 -0.76 3.24
N GLY A 240 19.78 0.19 3.93
CA GLY A 240 19.23 0.04 5.28
C GLY A 240 17.97 -0.84 5.33
N PHE A 241 17.27 -1.01 4.20
CA PHE A 241 16.07 -1.81 4.12
C PHE A 241 16.41 -3.30 3.94
N PRO A 242 15.96 -4.20 4.83
CA PRO A 242 16.39 -5.60 4.83
C PRO A 242 15.59 -6.50 3.87
N TYR A 243 14.83 -5.92 2.96
CA TYR A 243 13.99 -6.64 2.00
C TYR A 243 14.40 -6.31 0.59
N GLN A 244 14.31 -7.30 -0.29
CA GLN A 244 14.50 -7.09 -1.72
C GLN A 244 13.20 -6.58 -2.34
N GLU A 245 13.31 -5.49 -3.09
CA GLU A 245 12.20 -4.89 -3.82
C GLU A 245 11.70 -5.81 -4.95
N THR A 246 10.40 -5.78 -5.19
CA THR A 246 9.80 -6.41 -6.37
C THR A 246 9.99 -5.52 -7.61
N GLU A 247 9.82 -6.09 -8.80
CA GLU A 247 9.95 -5.34 -10.07
C GLU A 247 9.00 -4.13 -10.14
N ASP A 248 7.75 -4.30 -9.69
CA ASP A 248 6.77 -3.20 -9.62
C ASP A 248 7.20 -2.11 -8.62
N GLN A 249 7.77 -2.51 -7.48
CA GLN A 249 8.31 -1.56 -6.50
C GLN A 249 9.48 -0.76 -7.08
N ILE A 250 10.43 -1.42 -7.76
CA ILE A 250 11.57 -0.76 -8.41
C ILE A 250 11.08 0.30 -9.39
N LYS A 251 10.09 -0.05 -10.23
CA LYS A 251 9.51 0.87 -11.20
C LYS A 251 8.84 2.07 -10.51
N VAL A 252 8.01 1.83 -9.50
CA VAL A 252 7.30 2.89 -8.78
C VAL A 252 8.27 3.82 -8.05
N ILE A 253 9.32 3.27 -7.41
CA ILE A 253 10.36 4.07 -6.76
C ILE A 253 11.03 5.00 -7.77
N ALA A 254 11.41 4.47 -8.95
CA ALA A 254 12.03 5.28 -10.00
C ALA A 254 11.09 6.37 -10.55
N ASP A 255 9.80 6.06 -10.71
CA ASP A 255 8.80 7.03 -11.18
C ASP A 255 8.57 8.15 -10.15
N VAL A 256 8.49 7.81 -8.86
CA VAL A 256 8.36 8.80 -7.78
C VAL A 256 9.61 9.67 -7.68
N LYS A 257 10.82 9.09 -7.70
CA LYS A 257 12.07 9.87 -7.68
C LYS A 257 12.14 10.86 -8.84
N ARG A 258 11.71 10.44 -10.04
CA ARG A 258 11.66 11.29 -11.22
C ARG A 258 10.69 12.46 -11.05
N ASP A 259 9.51 12.20 -10.47
CA ASP A 259 8.51 13.23 -10.23
C ASP A 259 8.97 14.23 -9.15
N MET A 260 9.61 13.75 -8.08
CA MET A 260 10.21 14.59 -7.03
C MET A 260 11.35 15.48 -7.54
N ALA A 261 12.06 15.06 -8.58
CA ALA A 261 13.11 15.86 -9.21
C ALA A 261 12.55 16.88 -10.23
N ALA A 262 11.24 16.89 -10.48
CA ALA A 262 10.63 17.84 -11.39
C ALA A 262 10.41 19.20 -10.68
N PRO A 263 10.44 20.32 -11.42
CA PRO A 263 10.16 21.65 -10.87
C PRO A 263 8.67 21.90 -10.62
N ARG A 264 7.83 20.86 -10.67
CA ARG A 264 6.36 20.97 -10.58
C ARG A 264 5.82 19.95 -9.57
N PRO A 265 4.79 20.31 -8.80
CA PRO A 265 4.14 19.43 -7.82
C PRO A 265 3.06 18.53 -8.42
#